data_AF-A0A7J4IH33-F1
#
_entry.id   AF-A0A7J4IH33-F1
#
_cell.length_a   1.000
_cell.length_b   1.000
_cell.length_c   1.000
_cell.angle_alpha   90.00
_cell.angle_beta   90.00
_cell.angle_gamma   90.00
#
_symmetry.space_group_name_H-M   'P 1'
#
loop_
_entity.id
_entity.type
_entity.pdbx_description
1 polymer ?
#
loop_
_entity_poly.entity_id
_entity_poly.type
_entity_poly.pdbx_seq_one_letter_code
_entity_poly.pdbx_strand_id
1 'polypeptide(L)' 'MDLKRVVGAIVGLVLAVLGLLWFLQGTGVVRMCPVLCFADCECVEGGSRFWEIAGAITSGIGAILAGVSLRRGNG' A
#
# COMPACT_ATOMS: atom_id res chain seq x y z
N MET A 1 -27.70 -2.52 4.28
CA MET A 1 -26.26 -2.18 4.39
C MET A 1 -26.15 -0.68 4.54
N ASP A 2 -25.61 -0.20 5.67
CA ASP A 2 -25.38 1.24 5.86
C ASP A 2 -24.35 1.75 4.85
N LEU A 3 -24.73 2.76 4.05
CA LEU A 3 -23.85 3.38 3.06
C LEU A 3 -22.54 3.86 3.72
N LYS A 4 -22.64 4.46 4.90
CA LYS A 4 -21.49 4.94 5.68
C LYS A 4 -20.51 3.81 6.02
N ARG A 5 -21.02 2.61 6.26
CA ARG A 5 -20.22 1.43 6.59
C ARG A 5 -19.53 0.85 5.36
N VAL A 6 -20.24 0.78 4.24
CA VAL A 6 -19.66 0.36 2.95
C VAL A 6 -18.56 1.32 2.53
N VAL A 7 -18.79 2.63 2.61
CA VAL A 7 -17.79 3.65 2.31
C VAL A 7 -16.57 3.51 3.23
N GLY A 8 -16.77 3.34 4.54
CA GLY A 8 -15.66 3.13 5.49
C GLY A 8 -14.84 1.86 5.19
N ALA A 9 -15.49 0.76 4.82
CA ALA A 9 -14.81 -0.48 4.45
C ALA A 9 -14.01 -0.34 3.14
N ILE A 10 -14.58 0.32 2.13
CA ILE A 10 -13.90 0.57 0.84
C ILE A 10 -12.68 1.47 1.06
N VAL A 11 -12.83 2.59 1.78
CA VAL A 11 -11.72 3.52 2.06
C VAL A 11 -10.61 2.81 2.83
N GLY A 12 -10.95 2.03 3.87
CA GLY A 12 -9.97 1.24 4.62
C GLY A 12 -9.25 0.23 3.75
N LEU A 13 -9.97 -0.49 2.88
CA LEU A 13 -9.40 -1.46 1.96
C LEU A 13 -8.45 -0.81 0.96
N VAL A 14 -8.85 0.32 0.37
CA VAL A 14 -8.01 1.07 -0.58
C VAL A 14 -6.72 1.53 0.10
N LEU A 15 -6.80 2.11 1.30
CA LEU A 15 -5.62 2.53 2.05
C LEU A 15 -4.72 1.35 2.42
N ALA A 16 -5.31 0.20 2.79
CA ALA A 16 -4.55 -1.01 3.10
C ALA A 16 -3.76 -1.50 1.88
N VAL A 17 -4.42 -1.62 0.73
CA VAL A 17 -3.79 -2.06 -0.53
C VAL A 17 -2.74 -1.05 -1.00
N LEU A 18 -3.06 0.25 -0.98
CA LEU A 18 -2.14 1.30 -1.42
C LEU A 18 -0.88 1.34 -0.53
N GLY A 19 -1.06 1.24 0.79
CA GLY A 19 0.05 1.16 1.73
C GLY A 19 0.92 -0.08 1.52
N LEU A 20 0.30 -1.23 1.27
CA LEU A 20 1.03 -2.46 0.96
C LEU A 20 1.83 -2.34 -0.34
N LEU A 21 1.26 -1.70 -1.38
CA LEU A 21 1.95 -1.44 -2.64
C LEU A 21 3.14 -0.49 -2.43
N TRP A 22 2.99 0.56 -1.63
CA TRP A 22 4.10 1.45 -1.28
C TRP A 22 5.19 0.74 -0.48
N PHE A 23 4.81 -0.17 0.42
CA PHE A 23 5.78 -1.00 1.15
C PHE A 23 6.58 -1.90 0.20
N LEU A 24 5.91 -2.57 -0.74
CA LEU A 24 6.55 -3.43 -1.74
C LEU A 24 7.44 -2.64 -2.73
N GLN A 25 7.07 -1.39 -3.04
CA GLN A 25 7.91 -0.48 -3.83
C GLN A 25 9.12 0.04 -3.02
N GLY A 26 8.92 0.37 -1.75
CA GLY A 26 9.97 0.85 -0.85
C GLY A 26 11.03 -0.19 -0.54
N THR A 27 10.64 -1.46 -0.42
CA THR A 27 11.56 -2.60 -0.21
C THR A 27 12.38 -2.95 -1.47
N GLY A 28 12.11 -2.31 -2.61
CA GLY A 28 12.81 -2.59 -3.86
C GLY A 28 12.52 -3.97 -4.44
N VAL A 29 11.50 -4.69 -3.94
CA VAL A 29 11.05 -5.97 -4.51
C VAL A 29 10.50 -5.75 -5.93
N VAL A 30 9.85 -4.61 -6.17
CA VAL A 30 9.45 -4.17 -7.51
C VAL A 30 10.64 -3.49 -8.19
N ARG A 31 11.55 -4.30 -8.73
CA ARG A 31 12.65 -3.83 -9.58
C ARG A 31 12.09 -3.44 -10.95
N MET A 32 11.93 -2.14 -11.19
CA MET A 32 11.70 -1.63 -12.54
C MET A 32 13.04 -1.61 -13.28
N CYS A 33 13.44 -2.73 -13.89
CA CYS A 33 14.55 -2.73 -14.82
C CYS A 33 14.09 -2.02 -16.10
N PRO A 34 14.71 -0.89 -16.50
CA PRO A 34 14.39 -0.28 -17.79
C PRO A 34 14.68 -1.27 -18.92
N VAL A 35 13.70 -1.51 -19.78
CA VAL A 35 13.82 -2.47 -20.91
C VAL A 35 14.73 -1.93 -22.04
N LEU A 36 15.07 -0.63 -22.01
CA LEU A 36 16.01 0.02 -22.93
C LEU A 36 17.33 0.36 -22.23
N CYS A 37 18.26 -0.60 -22.17
CA CYS A 37 19.65 -0.37 -21.75
C CYS A 37 20.44 0.25 -22.91
N PHE A 38 20.54 1.57 -22.98
CA PHE A 38 21.39 2.29 -23.95
C PHE A 38 22.47 3.19 -23.31
N ALA A 39 22.45 3.40 -22.00
CA ALA A 39 23.52 4.07 -21.24
C ALA A 39 23.39 3.69 -19.75
N ASP A 40 24.50 3.30 -19.11
CA ASP A 40 24.63 2.94 -17.68
C ASP A 40 23.57 1.98 -17.13
N CYS A 41 23.81 0.69 -17.31
CA CYS A 41 23.00 -0.39 -16.76
C CYS A 41 23.33 -0.64 -15.27
N GLU A 42 23.07 0.35 -14.41
CA GLU A 42 22.89 0.09 -13.00
C GLU A 42 21.38 -0.02 -12.77
N CYS A 43 20.89 -1.17 -12.28
CA CYS A 43 19.51 -1.22 -11.78
C CYS A 43 19.40 -0.07 -10.77
N VAL A 44 18.39 0.79 -10.86
CA VAL A 44 18.17 1.84 -9.86
C VAL A 44 17.97 1.14 -8.51
N GLU A 45 19.07 0.96 -7.79
CA GLU A 45 19.12 0.43 -6.45
C GLU A 45 18.74 1.57 -5.53
N GLY A 46 17.44 1.76 -5.42
CA GLY A 46 16.90 2.85 -4.63
C GLY A 46 15.55 2.48 -4.06
N GLY A 47 15.43 1.28 -3.48
CA GLY A 47 14.35 1.00 -2.55
C GLY A 47 14.30 2.14 -1.54
N SER A 48 13.27 2.98 -1.65
CA SER A 48 13.19 4.18 -0.84
C SER A 48 12.69 3.79 0.54
N ARG A 49 13.61 3.79 1.52
CA ARG A 49 13.29 3.55 2.94
C ARG A 49 12.13 4.42 3.43
N PHE A 50 11.95 5.62 2.85
CA PHE A 50 10.81 6.49 3.16
C PHE A 50 9.48 5.88 2.72
N TRP A 51 9.41 5.37 1.49
CA TRP A 51 8.21 4.71 0.96
C TRP A 51 7.89 3.40 1.67
N GLU A 52 8.90 2.68 2.13
CA GLU A 52 8.73 1.47 2.95
C GLU A 52 8.00 1.80 4.26
N ILE A 53 8.52 2.76 5.04
CA ILE A 53 7.95 3.15 6.33
C ILE A 53 6.56 3.76 6.14
N ALA A 54 6.40 4.65 5.16
CA ALA A 54 5.11 5.27 4.84
C ALA A 54 4.05 4.22 4.41
N GLY A 55 4.47 3.23 3.62
CA GLY A 55 3.63 2.12 3.19
C GLY A 55 3.17 1.25 4.36
N ALA A 56 4.09 0.88 5.27
CA ALA A 56 3.76 0.09 6.46
C ALA A 56 2.73 0.80 7.36
N ILE A 57 2.94 2.09 7.62
CA ILE A 57 2.02 2.90 8.45
C ILE A 57 0.65 3.01 7.77
N THR A 58 0.63 3.35 6.47
CA THR A 58 -0.61 3.52 5.71
C THR A 58 -1.40 2.21 5.62
N SER A 59 -0.70 1.09 5.40
CA SER A 59 -1.29 -0.25 5.34
C SER A 59 -1.93 -0.62 6.69
N GLY A 60 -1.25 -0.35 7.80
CA GLY A 60 -1.77 -0.61 9.14
C GLY A 60 -3.05 0.20 9.44
N ILE A 61 -3.03 1.51 9.14
CA ILE A 61 -4.20 2.38 9.34
C ILE A 61 -5.39 1.90 8.48
N GLY A 62 -5.14 1.59 7.21
CA GLY A 62 -6.18 1.07 6.30
C GLY A 62 -6.79 -0.25 6.79
N ALA A 63 -5.96 -1.19 7.25
CA ALA A 63 -6.42 -2.47 7.78
C ALA A 63 -7.27 -2.31 9.05
N ILE A 64 -6.89 -1.40 9.96
CA ILE A 64 -7.67 -1.09 11.16
C ILE A 64 -9.02 -0.48 10.78
N LEU A 65 -9.03 0.50 9.86
CA LEU A 65 -10.26 1.14 9.38
C LEU A 65 -11.22 0.14 8.72
N ALA A 66 -10.70 -0.74 7.87
CA ALA A 66 -11.47 -1.79 7.23
C ALA A 66 -12.01 -2.79 8.28
N GLY A 67 -11.16 -3.25 9.20
CA GLY A 67 -11.52 -4.19 10.25
C GLY A 67 -12.58 -3.65 11.21
N VAL A 68 -12.44 -2.40 11.65
CA VAL A 68 -13.45 -1.74 12.50
C VAL A 68 -14.77 -1.58 11.75
N SER A 69 -14.74 -1.13 10.48
CA SER A 69 -15.95 -0.95 9.66
C SER A 69 -16.69 -2.27 9.43
N LEU A 70 -15.95 -3.36 9.23
CA LEU A 70 -16.52 -4.71 9.07
C LEU A 70 -17.06 -5.26 10.39
N ARG A 71 -16.35 -5.09 11.52
CA ARG A 71 -16.83 -5.55 12.84
C ARG A 71 -18.10 -4.81 13.29
N ARG A 72 -18.22 -3.52 12.98
CA ARG A 72 -19.31 -2.64 13.48
C ARG A 72 -20.72 -2.93 13.00
N GLY A 73 -20.94 -3.90 12.13
CA GLY A 73 -22.31 -4.35 11.88
C GLY A 73 -22.40 -5.83 11.55
N ASN A 74 -21.51 -6.60 12.18
CA ASN A 74 -21.81 -7.98 12.52
C ASN A 74 -22.29 -8.07 13.99
N GLY A 75 -22.69 -6.94 14.56
CA GLY A 75 -23.32 -6.79 15.88
C GLY A 75 -24.60 -5.99 15.74
#